data_AF-A0A9D7M703-F1
#
_entry.id   AF-A0A9D7M703-F1
#
_cell.length_a   1.000
_cell.length_b   1.000
_cell.length_c   1.000
_cell.angle_alpha   90.00
_cell.angle_beta   90.00
_cell.angle_gamma   90.00
#
_symmetry.space_group_name_H-M   'P 1'
#
loop_
_entity.id
_entity.type
_entity.pdbx_description
1 polymer ?
#
loop_
_entity_poly.entity_id
_entity_poly.type
_entity_poly.pdbx_seq_one_letter_code
_entity_poly.pdbx_strand_id
1 'polypeptide(L)'
;MLIVLIATPLHDLIIPIASTTFLAGLFFITYYVIKSRHLVLKILCVLCMLLYYFTMYVYGTHKMELLAILQKGTFIFSSTVILSLEYYTHKEDFAHLNK
;
A
#
# COMPACT_ATOMS: atom_id res chain seq x y z
N MET A 1 25.50 -19.53 -12.18
CA MET A 1 25.93 -18.22 -12.71
C MET A 1 24.78 -17.20 -12.80
N LEU A 2 23.55 -17.57 -13.18
CA LEU A 2 22.41 -16.63 -13.22
C LEU A 2 21.79 -16.25 -11.86
N ILE A 3 22.01 -17.05 -10.81
CA ILE A 3 21.40 -16.83 -9.48
C ILE A 3 21.99 -15.60 -8.76
N VAL A 4 23.27 -15.29 -8.99
CA VAL A 4 23.98 -14.15 -8.37
C VAL A 4 23.58 -12.81 -8.98
N LEU A 5 23.15 -12.80 -10.25
CA LEU A 5 22.66 -11.57 -10.90
C LEU A 5 21.21 -11.24 -10.51
N ILE A 6 20.44 -12.25 -10.10
CA ILE A 6 19.04 -12.11 -9.67
C ILE A 6 18.95 -11.78 -8.16
N ALA A 7 19.82 -12.36 -7.34
CA ALA A 7 19.91 -12.08 -5.91
C ALA A 7 21.05 -11.12 -5.60
N THR A 8 20.91 -9.85 -5.99
CA THR A 8 21.82 -8.82 -5.46
C THR A 8 21.45 -8.57 -3.99
N PRO A 9 22.40 -8.50 -3.05
CA PRO A 9 22.10 -8.16 -1.65
C PRO A 9 21.39 -6.80 -1.52
N LEU A 10 21.58 -5.91 -2.51
CA LEU A 10 20.84 -4.67 -2.69
C LEU A 10 19.35 -4.87 -3.00
N HIS A 11 18.98 -5.89 -3.79
CA HIS A 11 17.58 -6.21 -4.06
C HIS A 11 16.85 -6.70 -2.81
N ASP A 12 17.50 -7.50 -1.97
CA ASP A 12 16.90 -7.94 -0.71
C ASP A 12 16.74 -6.80 0.30
N LEU A 13 17.63 -5.80 0.25
CA LEU A 13 17.56 -4.61 1.11
C LEU A 13 16.49 -3.60 0.65
N ILE A 14 16.28 -3.45 -0.66
CA ILE A 14 15.31 -2.47 -1.16
C ILE A 14 13.86 -2.88 -0.87
N ILE A 15 13.56 -4.18 -0.76
CA ILE A 15 12.21 -4.66 -0.45
C ILE A 15 11.70 -4.15 0.92
N PRO A 16 12.42 -4.31 2.05
CA PRO A 16 11.98 -3.79 3.33
C PRO A 16 11.97 -2.25 3.37
N ILE A 17 12.92 -1.57 2.70
CA ILE A 17 12.95 -0.09 2.64
C ILE A 17 11.73 0.45 1.85
N ALA A 18 11.46 -0.11 0.68
CA ALA A 18 10.32 0.28 -0.13
C ALA A 18 9.00 -0.04 0.57
N SER A 19 8.89 -1.22 1.20
CA SER A 19 7.69 -1.62 1.92
C SER A 19 7.41 -0.74 3.14
N THR A 20 8.43 -0.38 3.91
CA THR A 20 8.28 0.52 5.07
C THR A 20 7.92 1.95 4.64
N THR A 21 8.55 2.46 3.59
CA THR A 21 8.23 3.79 3.04
C THR A 21 6.81 3.82 2.48
N PHE A 22 6.39 2.78 1.77
CA PHE A 22 5.04 2.67 1.22
C PHE A 22 3.98 2.55 2.33
N LEU A 23 4.27 1.75 3.36
CA LEU A 23 3.39 1.60 4.51
C LEU A 23 3.24 2.91 5.30
N ALA A 24 4.34 3.66 5.48
CA ALA A 24 4.29 4.99 6.07
C ALA A 24 3.43 5.95 5.22
N GLY A 25 3.61 5.95 3.90
CA GLY A 25 2.79 6.74 2.97
C GLY A 25 1.30 6.39 3.08
N LEU A 26 0.96 5.10 3.03
CA LEU A 26 -0.41 4.61 3.24
C LEU A 26 -0.97 5.03 4.59
N PHE A 27 -0.16 5.03 5.65
CA PHE A 27 -0.60 5.45 6.98
C PHE A 27 -1.00 6.94 7.00
N PHE A 28 -0.17 7.82 6.42
CA PHE A 28 -0.52 9.25 6.28
C PHE A 28 -1.78 9.44 5.45
N ILE A 29 -1.88 8.77 4.30
CA ILE A 29 -3.08 8.83 3.43
C ILE A 29 -4.32 8.36 4.21
N THR A 30 -4.22 7.24 4.92
CA THR A 30 -5.31 6.68 5.73
C THR A 30 -5.74 7.65 6.82
N TYR A 31 -4.80 8.29 7.51
CA TYR A 31 -5.10 9.31 8.53
C TYR A 31 -5.91 10.47 7.95
N TYR A 32 -5.53 11.00 6.79
CA TYR A 32 -6.28 12.06 6.12
C TYR A 32 -7.65 11.59 5.60
N VAL A 33 -7.73 10.38 5.04
CA VAL A 33 -8.98 9.77 4.53
C VAL A 33 -9.97 9.47 5.67
N ILE A 34 -9.50 9.06 6.85
CA ILE A 34 -10.36 8.87 8.03
C ILE A 34 -11.06 10.18 8.43
N LYS A 35 -10.40 11.33 8.21
CA LYS A 35 -10.94 12.67 8.48
C LYS A 35 -11.97 13.11 7.43
N SER A 36 -11.94 12.55 6.22
CA SER A 36 -12.90 12.82 5.13
C SER A 36 -14.26 12.15 5.38
N ARG A 37 -15.30 12.59 4.67
CA ARG A 37 -16.68 12.10 4.83
C ARG A 37 -16.94 10.75 4.13
N HIS A 38 -16.06 10.30 3.24
CA HIS A 38 -16.28 9.11 2.41
C HIS A 38 -15.97 7.79 3.13
N LEU A 39 -17.01 7.09 3.61
CA LEU A 39 -16.91 5.76 4.25
C LEU A 39 -16.27 4.67 3.36
N VAL A 40 -16.55 4.69 2.06
CA VAL A 40 -16.02 3.70 1.10
C VAL A 40 -14.49 3.80 1.00
N LEU A 41 -13.96 5.03 0.93
CA LEU A 41 -12.51 5.26 0.88
C LEU A 41 -11.81 4.81 2.17
N LYS A 42 -12.46 5.00 3.34
CA LYS A 42 -11.92 4.52 4.62
C LYS A 42 -11.73 3.01 4.63
N ILE A 43 -12.77 2.27 4.22
CA ILE A 43 -12.74 0.80 4.18
C ILE A 43 -11.67 0.34 3.18
N LEU A 44 -11.62 0.94 1.98
CA LEU A 44 -10.65 0.57 0.95
C LEU A 44 -9.20 0.82 1.40
N CYS A 45 -8.94 1.94 2.06
CA CYS A 45 -7.60 2.31 2.53
C CYS A 45 -7.13 1.39 3.68
N VAL A 46 -8.01 1.07 4.64
CA VAL A 46 -7.72 0.10 5.71
C VAL A 46 -7.46 -1.29 5.15
N LEU A 47 -8.24 -1.74 4.17
CA LEU A 47 -8.07 -3.04 3.52
C LEU A 47 -6.73 -3.10 2.75
N CYS A 48 -6.35 -2.01 2.07
CA CYS A 48 -5.05 -1.88 1.42
C CYS A 48 -3.88 -1.96 2.43
N MET A 49 -4.00 -1.30 3.59
CA MET A 49 -3.02 -1.41 4.68
C MET A 49 -2.89 -2.86 5.16
N LEU A 50 -4.02 -3.54 5.35
CA LEU A 50 -4.07 -4.91 5.84
C LEU A 50 -3.45 -5.89 4.85
N LEU A 51 -3.70 -5.71 3.54
CA LEU A 51 -3.05 -6.47 2.48
C LEU A 51 -1.53 -6.26 2.44
N TYR A 52 -1.05 -5.04 2.68
CA TYR A 52 0.38 -4.75 2.76
C TYR A 52 1.04 -5.43 3.96
N TYR A 53 0.40 -5.39 5.13
CA TYR A 53 0.86 -6.14 6.31
C TYR A 53 0.89 -7.64 6.05
N PHE A 54 -0.14 -8.18 5.40
CA PHE A 54 -0.17 -9.60 5.06
C PHE A 54 0.93 -9.99 4.08
N THR A 55 1.22 -9.13 3.09
CA THR A 55 2.34 -9.31 2.15
C THR A 55 3.68 -9.31 2.87
N MET A 56 3.87 -8.41 3.84
CA MET A 56 5.10 -8.36 4.65
C MET A 56 5.26 -9.58 5.56
N TYR A 57 4.15 -10.08 6.13
CA TYR A 57 4.16 -11.34 6.88
C TYR A 57 4.57 -12.53 6.00
N VAL A 58 3.99 -12.63 4.80
CA VAL A 58 4.33 -13.69 3.84
C VAL A 58 5.77 -13.57 3.35
N TYR A 59 6.27 -12.35 3.16
CA TYR A 59 7.70 -12.09 2.86
C TYR A 59 8.61 -12.73 3.91
N GLY A 60 8.31 -12.56 5.20
CA GLY A 60 9.06 -13.19 6.29
C GLY A 60 9.03 -14.73 6.26
N THR A 61 7.94 -15.33 5.77
CA THR A 61 7.80 -16.80 5.67
C THR A 61 8.52 -17.44 4.47
N HIS A 62 9.22 -16.65 3.64
CA HIS A 62 10.00 -17.11 2.46
C HIS A 62 9.19 -17.93 1.42
N LYS A 63 7.85 -17.84 1.43
CA LYS A 63 6.98 -18.49 0.43
C LYS A 63 6.93 -17.68 -0.86
N MET A 64 7.89 -17.90 -1.76
CA MET A 64 8.11 -17.11 -2.98
C MET A 64 6.91 -17.10 -3.95
N GLU A 65 6.20 -18.23 -4.09
CA GLU A 65 5.00 -18.31 -4.97
C GLU A 65 3.85 -17.44 -4.44
N LEU A 66 3.61 -17.49 -3.13
CA LEU A 66 2.56 -16.70 -2.49
C LEU A 66 2.90 -15.20 -2.52
N LEU A 67 4.19 -14.88 -2.39
CA LEU A 67 4.68 -13.51 -2.43
C LEU A 67 4.45 -12.85 -3.80
N ALA A 68 4.69 -13.56 -4.90
CA ALA A 68 4.44 -13.04 -6.25
C ALA A 68 2.95 -12.74 -6.49
N ILE A 69 2.05 -13.58 -5.97
CA ILE A 69 0.59 -13.38 -6.06
C ILE A 69 0.18 -12.16 -5.22
N LEU A 70 0.71 -12.05 -4.00
CA LEU A 70 0.41 -10.94 -3.10
C LEU A 70 0.94 -9.61 -3.60
N GLN A 71 2.13 -9.58 -4.22
CA GLN A 71 2.68 -8.38 -4.85
C GLN A 71 1.79 -7.87 -6.00
N LYS A 72 1.27 -8.78 -6.85
CA LYS A 72 0.31 -8.40 -7.89
C LYS A 72 -0.99 -7.85 -7.30
N GLY A 73 -1.51 -8.51 -6.26
CA GLY A 73 -2.72 -8.07 -5.57
C GLY A 73 -2.56 -6.70 -4.89
N THR A 74 -1.46 -6.49 -4.17
CA THR A 74 -1.15 -5.21 -3.52
C THR A 74 -0.94 -4.09 -4.53
N PHE A 75 -0.37 -4.37 -5.71
CA PHE A 75 -0.24 -3.37 -6.78
C PHE A 75 -1.61 -2.91 -7.29
N ILE A 76 -2.50 -3.85 -7.62
CA ILE A 76 -3.88 -3.53 -8.08
C ILE A 76 -4.64 -2.75 -7.01
N PHE A 77 -4.56 -3.17 -5.75
CA PHE A 77 -5.21 -2.49 -4.63
C PHE A 77 -4.68 -1.07 -4.43
N SER A 78 -3.35 -0.91 -4.47
CA SER A 78 -2.69 0.39 -4.34
C SER A 78 -3.11 1.35 -5.46
N SER A 79 -3.09 0.91 -6.71
CA SER A 79 -3.55 1.71 -7.84
C SER A 79 -5.04 2.07 -7.72
N THR A 80 -5.87 1.13 -7.27
CA THR A 80 -7.30 1.38 -7.05
C THR A 80 -7.52 2.41 -5.93
N VAL A 81 -6.77 2.35 -4.84
CA VAL A 81 -6.82 3.34 -3.75
C VAL A 81 -6.41 4.72 -4.24
N ILE A 82 -5.32 4.82 -5.01
CA ILE A 82 -4.84 6.10 -5.56
C ILE A 82 -5.86 6.70 -6.52
N LEU A 83 -6.41 5.91 -7.45
CA LEU A 83 -7.45 6.36 -8.38
C LEU A 83 -8.74 6.74 -7.65
N SER A 84 -9.13 5.97 -6.63
CA SER A 84 -10.29 6.29 -5.82
C SER A 84 -10.08 7.59 -5.06
N LEU A 85 -8.87 7.83 -4.53
CA LEU A 85 -8.49 9.12 -3.95
C LEU A 85 -8.59 10.23 -4.98
N GLU A 86 -7.98 10.10 -6.15
CA GLU A 86 -7.97 11.16 -7.16
C GLU A 86 -9.38 11.51 -7.66
N TYR A 87 -10.23 10.50 -7.91
CA TYR A 87 -11.56 10.72 -8.50
C TYR A 87 -12.62 11.12 -7.47
N TYR A 88 -12.58 10.56 -6.25
CA TYR A 88 -13.56 10.89 -5.20
C TYR A 88 -13.15 12.06 -4.30
N THR A 89 -11.86 12.40 -4.22
CA THR A 89 -11.40 13.49 -3.35
C THR A 89 -11.45 14.82 -4.08
N HIS A 90 -12.61 15.47 -4.06
CA HIS A 90 -12.73 16.86 -4.51
C HIS A 90 -12.37 17.82 -3.36
N LYS A 91 -11.81 19.01 -3.68
CA LYS A 91 -11.47 20.05 -2.67
C LYS A 91 -12.65 20.43 -1.76
N GLU A 92 -13.86 20.21 -2.24
CA GLU A 92 -15.11 20.46 -1.54
C GLU A 92 -15.36 19.50 -0.36
N ASP A 93 -14.82 18.27 -0.38
CA ASP A 93 -14.97 17.34 0.75
C ASP A 93 -14.15 17.76 1.99
N PHE A 94 -13.12 18.59 1.77
CA PHE A 94 -12.32 19.22 2.83
C PHE A 94 -12.88 20.58 3.29
N ALA A 95 -13.92 21.12 2.66
CA ALA A 95 -14.46 22.43 3.01
C ALA A 95 -15.02 22.49 4.45
N HIS A 96 -15.47 21.36 5.00
CA HIS A 96 -15.94 21.25 6.39
C HIS A 96 -14.81 21.24 7.44
N LEU A 97 -13.55 21.07 7.04
CA LEU A 97 -12.40 21.09 7.95
C LEU A 97 -11.83 22.48 8.21
N ASN A 98 -12.34 23.49 7.51
CA ASN A 98 -11.93 24.89 7.62
C ASN A 98 -13.07 25.74 8.22
N LYS A 99 -13.68 25.25 9.30
CA LYS A 99 -14.65 25.99 10.12
C LYS A 99 -14.27 25.89 11.59
#